data_AF-A0A3B5KYC2-F1
#
_entry.id   AF-A0A3B5KYC2-F1
#
_cell.length_a   1.000
_cell.length_b   1.000
_cell.length_c   1.000
_cell.angle_alpha   90.00
_cell.angle_beta   90.00
_cell.angle_gamma   90.00
#
_symmetry.space_group_name_H-M   'P 1'
#
loop_
_entity.id
_entity.type
_entity.pdbx_description
1 polymer ?
#
loop_
_entity_poly.entity_id
_entity_poly.type
_entity_poly.pdbx_seq_one_letter_code
_entity_poly.pdbx_strand_id
1 'polypeptide(L)'
;PRPATRAASARPCRPPPPPSNTRLSTATSSQTTLPPPPPHTQPSGSRKKPPPPVKFAEGEIVWAKFGRRPWWPCEVLADPALGVHHRMKEPCDRLCRLYHVRTFGEPKEFVWVEEKSTQAFHGGFEFDQLLLLRRRSKQREQNNRNTVSVQL
;
A
#
# COMPACT_ATOMS: atom_id res chain seq x y z
N PRO A 1 37.71 -33.84 -30.46
CA PRO A 1 38.14 -33.67 -29.05
C PRO A 1 37.49 -32.42 -28.42
N ARG A 2 36.42 -32.61 -27.63
CA ARG A 2 35.76 -31.55 -26.87
C ARG A 2 36.43 -31.40 -25.50
N PRO A 3 36.73 -30.18 -25.00
CA PRO A 3 37.06 -30.02 -23.60
C PRO A 3 35.78 -29.96 -22.75
N ALA A 4 35.77 -30.81 -21.73
CA ALA A 4 34.67 -31.01 -20.81
C ALA A 4 34.51 -29.86 -19.80
N THR A 5 33.25 -29.61 -19.48
CA THR A 5 32.71 -28.72 -18.46
C THR A 5 33.35 -28.96 -17.08
N ARG A 6 33.75 -27.90 -16.38
CA ARG A 6 33.98 -27.95 -14.92
C ARG A 6 33.01 -26.99 -14.23
N ALA A 7 31.91 -27.55 -13.74
CA ALA A 7 30.94 -26.85 -12.91
C ALA A 7 31.58 -26.57 -11.53
N ALA A 8 31.64 -25.30 -11.15
CA ALA A 8 32.04 -24.90 -9.80
C ALA A 8 30.83 -25.06 -8.87
N SER A 9 30.97 -25.94 -7.87
CA SER A 9 29.98 -26.19 -6.83
C SER A 9 29.95 -25.01 -5.85
N ALA A 10 28.86 -24.24 -5.87
CA ALA A 10 28.62 -23.18 -4.90
C ALA A 10 28.16 -23.78 -3.56
N ARG A 11 28.88 -23.47 -2.49
CA ARG A 11 28.51 -23.85 -1.12
C ARG A 11 27.32 -23.02 -0.63
N PRO A 12 26.35 -23.60 0.10
CA PRO A 12 25.27 -22.83 0.70
C PRO A 12 25.75 -22.06 1.96
N CYS A 13 25.52 -20.75 1.97
CA CYS A 13 25.72 -19.88 3.13
C CYS A 13 24.68 -20.20 4.22
N ARG A 14 25.14 -20.47 5.44
CA ARG A 14 24.28 -20.70 6.61
C ARG A 14 23.89 -19.34 7.24
N PRO A 15 22.63 -19.14 7.68
CA PRO A 15 22.24 -17.92 8.37
C PRO A 15 22.76 -17.88 9.83
N PRO A 16 22.96 -16.68 10.41
CA PRO A 16 23.41 -16.51 11.79
C PRO A 16 22.30 -16.82 12.81
N PRO A 17 22.66 -17.24 14.04
CA PRO A 17 21.69 -17.47 15.11
C PRO A 17 21.15 -16.16 15.73
N PRO A 18 19.95 -16.16 16.33
CA PRO A 18 19.39 -15.01 17.01
C PRO A 18 20.11 -14.73 18.35
N PRO A 19 20.08 -13.47 18.84
CA PRO A 19 20.74 -13.12 20.10
C PRO A 19 20.00 -13.67 21.32
N SER A 20 20.78 -14.18 22.29
CA SER A 20 20.30 -14.68 23.57
C SER A 20 20.07 -13.53 24.55
N ASN A 21 18.85 -13.46 25.11
CA ASN A 21 18.52 -12.50 26.18
C ASN A 21 19.21 -12.91 27.49
N THR A 22 20.28 -12.19 27.86
CA THR A 22 20.90 -12.33 29.18
C THR A 22 20.28 -11.31 30.14
N ARG A 23 19.54 -11.84 31.10
CA ARG A 23 18.99 -11.14 32.25
C ARG A 23 20.13 -10.90 33.25
N LEU A 24 20.47 -9.64 33.53
CA LEU A 24 21.32 -9.26 34.65
C LEU A 24 20.61 -8.14 35.42
N SER A 25 20.25 -8.45 36.65
CA SER A 25 19.79 -7.50 37.65
C SER A 25 20.86 -7.47 38.74
N THR A 26 21.34 -6.28 39.10
CA THR A 26 21.67 -5.92 40.49
C THR A 26 21.85 -4.40 40.59
N ALA A 27 21.29 -3.89 41.68
CA ALA A 27 21.05 -2.51 42.05
C ALA A 27 22.30 -1.69 42.40
N THR A 28 22.20 -0.36 42.34
CA THR A 28 22.80 0.56 43.33
C THR A 28 22.00 1.87 43.39
N SER A 29 21.83 2.32 44.62
CA SER A 29 20.97 3.37 45.16
C SER A 29 21.41 4.80 44.79
N SER A 30 20.44 5.69 44.54
CA SER A 30 20.41 7.09 45.01
C SER A 30 19.03 7.70 44.78
N GLN A 31 18.49 8.34 45.82
CA GLN A 31 17.11 8.80 45.97
C GLN A 31 16.81 10.10 45.19
N THR A 32 15.67 10.15 44.50
CA THR A 32 14.88 11.37 44.28
C THR A 32 13.40 10.98 44.28
N THR A 33 12.67 11.40 45.30
CA THR A 33 11.22 11.18 45.46
C THR A 33 10.46 12.05 44.46
N LEU A 34 9.84 11.45 43.44
CA LEU A 34 8.83 12.08 42.59
C LEU A 34 7.45 11.53 42.97
N PRO A 35 6.39 12.38 43.06
CA PRO A 35 5.04 11.91 43.35
C PRO A 35 4.52 10.98 42.24
N PRO A 36 3.60 10.05 42.54
CA PRO A 36 3.05 9.16 41.53
C PRO A 36 2.37 9.97 40.41
N PRO A 37 2.56 9.60 39.14
CA PRO A 37 1.82 10.24 38.06
C PRO A 37 0.32 10.05 38.29
N PRO A 38 -0.52 11.07 38.03
CA PRO A 38 -1.97 10.91 38.10
C PRO A 38 -2.38 9.77 37.15
N PRO A 39 -3.48 9.04 37.44
CA PRO A 39 -4.00 8.03 36.53
C PRO A 39 -4.22 8.71 35.18
N HIS A 40 -3.36 8.39 34.22
CA HIS A 40 -3.46 8.92 32.88
C HIS A 40 -4.74 8.33 32.31
N THR A 41 -5.81 9.14 32.36
CA THR A 41 -7.07 8.87 31.69
C THR A 41 -6.73 8.46 30.27
N GLN A 42 -6.87 7.17 29.99
CA GLN A 42 -6.81 6.64 28.64
C GLN A 42 -7.91 7.39 27.88
N PRO A 43 -7.61 8.23 26.87
CA PRO A 43 -8.66 8.69 25.99
C PRO A 43 -9.20 7.42 25.34
N SER A 44 -10.45 7.13 25.69
CA SER A 44 -11.26 6.03 25.18
C SER A 44 -10.95 5.81 23.71
N GLY A 45 -10.46 4.61 23.41
CA GLY A 45 -10.11 4.20 22.07
C GLY A 45 -11.26 4.47 21.12
N SER A 46 -11.13 5.55 20.34
CA SER A 46 -11.80 5.63 19.06
C SER A 46 -11.31 4.41 18.30
N ARG A 47 -12.20 3.41 18.14
CA ARG A 47 -11.91 2.22 17.34
C ARG A 47 -11.69 2.68 15.91
N LYS A 48 -10.49 3.15 15.60
CA LYS A 48 -10.05 3.42 14.24
C LYS A 48 -10.06 2.05 13.58
N LYS A 49 -11.08 1.80 12.76
CA LYS A 49 -11.08 0.63 11.87
C LYS A 49 -9.73 0.66 11.15
N PRO A 50 -9.00 -0.47 11.09
CA PRO A 50 -7.73 -0.49 10.39
C PRO A 50 -7.95 0.04 8.97
N PRO A 51 -6.98 0.79 8.41
CA PRO A 51 -7.11 1.27 7.04
C PRO A 51 -7.37 0.08 6.11
N PRO A 52 -8.19 0.26 5.05
CA PRO A 52 -8.45 -0.82 4.12
C PRO A 52 -7.15 -1.47 3.64
N PRO A 53 -7.11 -2.81 3.54
CA PRO A 53 -5.96 -3.52 3.00
C PRO A 53 -5.52 -2.91 1.67
N VAL A 54 -4.21 -2.88 1.46
CA VAL A 54 -3.62 -2.51 0.18
C VAL A 54 -4.00 -3.60 -0.83
N LYS A 55 -4.55 -3.21 -1.97
CA LYS A 55 -5.02 -4.15 -2.99
C LYS A 55 -3.91 -4.65 -3.91
N PHE A 56 -2.92 -3.79 -4.19
CA PHE A 56 -1.87 -4.07 -5.15
C PHE A 56 -0.50 -3.84 -4.54
N ALA A 57 0.42 -4.77 -4.79
CA ALA A 57 1.80 -4.75 -4.31
C ALA A 57 2.78 -4.25 -5.39
N GLU A 58 4.02 -3.97 -4.98
CA GLU A 58 5.10 -3.61 -5.90
C GLU A 58 5.41 -4.76 -6.88
N GLY A 59 5.65 -4.40 -8.13
CA GLY A 59 5.88 -5.34 -9.23
C GLY A 59 4.59 -5.91 -9.85
N GLU A 60 3.41 -5.66 -9.26
CA GLU A 60 2.16 -6.14 -9.84
C GLU A 60 1.75 -5.32 -11.06
N ILE A 61 1.12 -6.01 -12.01
CA ILE A 61 0.53 -5.38 -13.19
C ILE A 61 -0.93 -5.08 -12.92
N VAL A 62 -1.33 -3.86 -13.26
CA VAL A 62 -2.70 -3.38 -13.11
C VAL A 62 -3.15 -2.71 -14.40
N TRP A 63 -4.44 -2.77 -14.68
CA TRP A 63 -5.06 -1.86 -15.61
C TRP A 63 -5.26 -0.50 -14.93
N ALA A 64 -4.76 0.57 -15.53
CA ALA A 64 -4.94 1.93 -15.05
C ALA A 64 -5.69 2.79 -16.09
N LYS A 65 -6.58 3.67 -15.60
CA LYS A 65 -7.37 4.59 -16.43
C LYS A 65 -6.90 6.03 -16.30
N PHE A 66 -6.24 6.53 -17.34
CA PHE A 66 -5.75 7.91 -17.40
C PHE A 66 -6.70 8.82 -18.18
N GLY A 67 -7.53 9.61 -17.49
CA GLY A 67 -8.36 10.63 -18.12
C GLY A 67 -9.18 10.12 -19.30
N ARG A 68 -8.84 10.56 -20.54
CA ARG A 68 -9.51 10.17 -21.79
C ARG A 68 -8.88 8.96 -22.51
N ARG A 69 -7.70 8.49 -22.10
CA ARG A 69 -7.02 7.33 -22.69
C ARG A 69 -7.79 6.03 -22.39
N PRO A 70 -7.66 4.96 -23.18
CA PRO A 70 -8.20 3.65 -22.81
C PRO A 70 -7.57 3.13 -21.51
N TRP A 71 -8.07 2.02 -21.00
CA TRP A 71 -7.37 1.31 -19.92
C TRP A 71 -6.03 0.81 -20.45
N TRP A 72 -4.98 1.09 -19.70
CA TRP A 72 -3.60 0.78 -20.08
C TRP A 72 -2.95 -0.09 -19.01
N PRO A 73 -2.21 -1.15 -19.38
CA PRO A 73 -1.47 -1.93 -18.41
C PRO A 73 -0.34 -1.08 -17.84
N CYS A 74 -0.15 -1.13 -16.52
CA CYS A 74 0.88 -0.42 -15.79
C CYS A 74 1.45 -1.32 -14.70
N GLU A 75 2.69 -1.07 -14.31
CA GLU A 75 3.34 -1.74 -13.20
C GLU A 75 3.27 -0.87 -11.95
N VAL A 76 2.89 -1.44 -10.82
CA VAL A 76 2.92 -0.78 -9.51
C VAL A 76 4.35 -0.78 -8.99
N LEU A 77 4.86 0.36 -8.55
CA LEU A 77 6.23 0.48 -8.04
C LEU A 77 6.34 1.57 -6.99
N ALA A 78 7.36 1.47 -6.13
CA ALA A 78 7.68 2.53 -5.19
C ALA A 78 8.03 3.84 -5.91
N ASP A 79 7.51 4.95 -5.41
CA ASP A 79 7.92 6.29 -5.81
C ASP A 79 9.41 6.50 -5.42
N PRO A 80 10.30 6.91 -6.34
CA PRO A 80 11.72 7.05 -6.03
C PRO A 80 12.05 8.07 -4.94
N ALA A 81 11.19 9.07 -4.73
CA ALA A 81 11.39 10.10 -3.72
C ALA A 81 10.78 9.70 -2.36
N LEU A 82 9.62 9.03 -2.37
CA LEU A 82 8.89 8.68 -1.13
C LEU A 82 9.17 7.26 -0.63
N GLY A 83 9.70 6.37 -1.47
CA GLY A 83 9.93 4.96 -1.15
C GLY A 83 8.65 4.16 -0.89
N VAL A 84 7.50 4.65 -1.35
CA VAL A 84 6.20 3.99 -1.17
C VAL A 84 5.45 3.85 -2.50
N HIS A 85 4.78 2.73 -2.70
CA HIS A 85 3.96 2.47 -3.89
C HIS A 85 2.49 2.86 -3.72
N HIS A 86 2.05 3.11 -2.49
CA HIS A 86 0.69 3.58 -2.21
C HIS A 86 0.69 4.75 -1.22
N ARG A 87 -0.32 5.61 -1.30
CA ARG A 87 -0.60 6.62 -0.27
C ARG A 87 -2.07 6.96 -0.21
N MET A 88 -2.51 7.58 0.87
CA MET A 88 -3.84 8.19 0.91
C MET A 88 -3.77 9.56 0.23
N LYS A 89 -4.81 9.91 -0.51
CA LYS A 89 -4.99 11.26 -1.05
C LYS A 89 -5.42 12.19 0.09
N GLU A 90 -4.74 13.32 0.25
CA GLU A 90 -5.06 14.33 1.26
C GLU A 90 -5.42 15.68 0.60
N PRO A 91 -6.39 16.44 1.14
CA PRO A 91 -7.43 16.01 2.09
C PRO A 91 -8.51 15.20 1.34
N CYS A 92 -8.76 13.95 1.71
CA CYS A 92 -9.92 13.19 1.20
C CYS A 92 -10.78 12.75 2.38
N ASP A 93 -12.06 13.16 2.38
CA ASP A 93 -13.07 12.72 3.36
C ASP A 93 -13.39 11.21 3.26
N ARG A 94 -12.92 10.56 2.20
CA ARG A 94 -13.10 9.12 1.96
C ARG A 94 -11.72 8.47 1.84
N LEU A 95 -11.68 7.15 2.05
CA LEU A 95 -10.48 6.32 1.98
C LEU A 95 -9.97 6.21 0.52
N CYS A 96 -9.47 7.32 -0.01
CA CYS A 96 -9.01 7.51 -1.37
C CYS A 96 -7.54 7.10 -1.47
N ARG A 97 -7.28 5.82 -1.76
CA ARG A 97 -5.91 5.33 -1.97
C ARG A 97 -5.43 5.65 -3.38
N LEU A 98 -4.18 6.09 -3.47
CA LEU A 98 -3.43 6.27 -4.71
C LEU A 98 -2.36 5.18 -4.80
N TYR A 99 -2.13 4.66 -5.99
CA TYR A 99 -1.01 3.78 -6.33
C TYR A 99 -0.06 4.51 -7.28
N HIS A 100 1.23 4.39 -7.02
CA HIS A 100 2.26 4.87 -7.93
C HIS A 100 2.52 3.80 -8.98
N VAL A 101 2.35 4.17 -10.25
CA VAL A 101 2.45 3.25 -11.37
C VAL A 101 3.36 3.79 -12.45
N ARG A 102 3.98 2.87 -13.19
CA ARG A 102 4.75 3.12 -14.40
C ARG A 102 4.01 2.56 -15.61
N THR A 103 3.84 3.37 -16.65
CA THR A 103 3.25 2.89 -17.91
C THR A 103 4.22 1.96 -18.66
N PHE A 104 3.66 0.97 -19.35
CA PHE A 104 4.40 0.25 -20.38
C PHE A 104 4.46 1.06 -21.67
N GLY A 105 5.53 0.84 -22.46
CA GLY A 105 5.82 1.60 -23.68
C GLY A 105 6.76 2.77 -23.45
N GLU A 106 7.12 3.45 -24.55
CA GLU A 106 7.92 4.67 -24.53
C GLU A 106 7.05 5.85 -25.02
N PRO A 107 7.03 7.01 -24.33
CA PRO A 107 7.75 7.28 -23.09
C PRO A 107 7.15 6.57 -21.87
N LYS A 108 8.01 6.20 -20.92
CA LYS A 108 7.58 5.72 -19.60
C LYS A 108 7.11 6.91 -18.77
N GLU A 109 5.87 6.86 -18.32
CA GLU A 109 5.27 7.84 -17.43
C GLU A 109 5.14 7.26 -16.03
N PHE A 110 5.43 8.08 -15.01
CA PHE A 110 5.28 7.72 -13.59
C PHE A 110 4.19 8.60 -12.98
N VAL A 111 3.11 7.98 -12.50
CA VAL A 111 1.90 8.70 -12.11
C VAL A 111 1.25 8.06 -10.88
N TRP A 112 0.66 8.88 -10.03
CA TRP A 112 -0.21 8.45 -8.95
C TRP A 112 -1.65 8.29 -9.45
N VAL A 113 -2.19 7.07 -9.42
CA VAL A 113 -3.53 6.74 -9.91
C VAL A 113 -4.44 6.34 -8.74
N GLU A 114 -5.68 6.83 -8.74
CA GLU A 114 -6.67 6.45 -7.73
C GLU A 114 -7.07 4.97 -7.83
N GLU A 115 -7.27 4.32 -6.69
CA GLU A 115 -7.69 2.92 -6.61
C GLU A 115 -8.97 2.63 -7.42
N LYS A 116 -9.89 3.61 -7.51
CA LYS A 116 -11.13 3.51 -8.30
C LYS A 116 -10.91 3.50 -9.81
N SER A 117 -9.71 3.94 -10.24
CA SER A 117 -9.24 4.01 -11.62
C SER A 117 -8.17 2.95 -11.89
N THR A 118 -8.06 1.94 -11.02
CA THR A 118 -7.19 0.78 -11.18
C THR A 118 -8.00 -0.52 -11.10
N GLN A 119 -7.61 -1.52 -11.86
CA GLN A 119 -8.19 -2.87 -11.84
C GLN A 119 -7.06 -3.90 -11.92
N ALA A 120 -7.22 -5.05 -11.27
CA ALA A 120 -6.26 -6.16 -11.38
C ALA A 120 -6.07 -6.57 -12.85
N PHE A 121 -4.85 -6.87 -13.26
CA PHE A 121 -4.55 -7.36 -14.60
C PHE A 121 -4.43 -8.87 -14.61
N HIS A 122 -5.34 -9.55 -15.31
CA HIS A 122 -5.26 -10.98 -15.58
C HIS A 122 -4.91 -11.27 -17.05
N GLY A 123 -4.98 -10.27 -17.92
CA GLY A 123 -4.56 -10.37 -19.32
C GLY A 123 -5.33 -9.43 -20.24
N GLY A 124 -4.90 -9.39 -21.51
CA GLY A 124 -5.50 -8.53 -22.55
C GLY A 124 -7.00 -8.76 -22.80
N PHE A 125 -7.51 -9.96 -22.49
CA PHE A 125 -8.92 -10.33 -22.67
C PHE A 125 -9.89 -9.51 -21.78
N GLU A 126 -9.39 -8.86 -20.73
CA GLU A 126 -10.21 -8.00 -19.86
C GLU A 126 -10.53 -6.65 -20.50
N PHE A 127 -9.80 -6.25 -21.55
CA PHE A 127 -9.88 -4.92 -22.15
C PHE A 127 -11.31 -4.54 -22.52
N ASP A 128 -12.05 -5.44 -23.16
CA ASP A 128 -13.44 -5.20 -23.59
C ASP A 128 -14.37 -4.95 -22.39
N GLN A 129 -14.17 -5.68 -21.29
CA GLN A 129 -14.95 -5.49 -20.06
C GLN A 129 -14.65 -4.13 -19.41
N LEU A 130 -13.37 -3.74 -19.42
CA LEU A 130 -12.92 -2.46 -18.86
C LEU A 130 -13.47 -1.26 -19.65
N LEU A 131 -13.65 -1.41 -20.97
CA LEU A 131 -14.33 -0.40 -21.79
C LEU A 131 -15.78 -0.16 -21.35
N LEU A 132 -16.47 -1.20 -20.88
CA LEU A 132 -17.85 -1.08 -20.37
C LEU A 132 -17.93 -0.33 -19.03
N LEU A 133 -16.92 -0.45 -18.16
CA LEU A 133 -16.89 0.25 -16.86
C LEU A 133 -16.97 1.77 -17.00
N ARG A 134 -16.47 2.34 -18.12
CA ARG A 134 -16.56 3.78 -18.43
C ARG A 134 -18.01 4.29 -18.42
N ARG A 135 -18.99 3.44 -18.76
CA ARG A 135 -20.40 3.86 -18.83
C ARG A 135 -21.04 4.01 -17.45
N ARG A 136 -20.53 3.32 -16.41
CA ARG A 136 -21.20 3.23 -15.09
C ARG A 136 -20.75 4.29 -14.08
N SER A 137 -19.64 4.99 -14.33
CA SER A 137 -19.05 5.96 -13.39
C SER A 137 -19.89 7.23 -13.19
N LYS A 138 -20.84 7.54 -14.09
CA LYS A 138 -21.65 8.76 -14.01
C LYS A 138 -22.79 8.71 -12.96
N GLN A 139 -23.18 7.53 -12.48
CA GLN A 139 -24.35 7.40 -11.60
C GLN A 139 -24.01 7.34 -10.10
N ARG A 140 -22.75 7.10 -9.72
CA ARG A 140 -22.40 6.75 -8.32
C ARG A 140 -22.08 7.95 -7.40
N GLU A 141 -21.95 9.16 -7.94
CA GLU A 141 -21.61 10.33 -7.09
C GLU A 141 -22.82 11.02 -6.43
N GLN A 142 -24.05 10.66 -6.81
CA GLN A 142 -25.29 11.23 -6.23
C GLN A 142 -25.90 10.42 -5.08
N ASN A 143 -25.22 9.41 -4.51
CA ASN A 143 -25.75 8.63 -3.40
C ASN A 143 -24.92 8.78 -2.11
N ASN A 144 -24.85 10.00 -1.59
CA ASN A 144 -24.48 10.22 -0.19
C ASN A 144 -25.03 11.53 0.43
N ARG A 145 -26.01 12.17 -0.20
CA ARG A 145 -26.85 13.15 0.48
C ARG A 145 -28.17 12.46 0.77
N ASN A 146 -28.32 12.00 2.01
CA ASN A 146 -29.56 12.00 2.80
C ASN A 146 -29.43 10.93 3.89
N THR A 147 -29.05 11.38 5.08
CA THR A 147 -29.75 11.11 6.35
C THR A 147 -29.11 12.05 7.36
N VAL A 148 -29.61 13.29 7.42
CA VAL A 148 -29.60 14.02 8.68
C VAL A 148 -30.93 13.67 9.32
N SER A 149 -30.91 12.71 10.24
CA SER A 149 -32.01 12.52 11.17
C SER A 149 -32.02 13.74 12.08
N VAL A 150 -32.91 14.69 11.81
CA VAL A 150 -33.24 15.75 12.75
C VAL A 150 -33.87 15.09 13.99
N GLN A 151 -33.27 15.33 15.15
CA GLN A 151 -33.76 14.89 16.44
C GLN A 151 -33.89 16.12 17.34
N LEU A 152 -35.10 16.24 17.91
CA LEU A 152 -35.64 17.22 18.86
C LEU A 152 -36.18 18.54 18.27
#